data_AF-A0A7X6VDU4-F1
#
_entry.id   AF-A0A7X6VDU4-F1
#
_cell.length_a   1.000
_cell.length_b   1.000
_cell.length_c   1.000
_cell.angle_alpha   90.00
_cell.angle_beta   90.00
_cell.angle_gamma   90.00
#
_symmetry.space_group_name_H-M   'P 1'
#
loop_
_entity.id
_entity.type
_entity.pdbx_description
1 polymer ?
#
loop_
_entity_poly.entity_id
_entity_poly.type
_entity_poly.pdbx_seq_one_letter_code
_entity_poly.pdbx_strand_id
1 'polypeptide(L)'
;YNNYLYFNCDMIQAAHGRAPAVGTGVKRSLPENVVFTYQGDGDLAAIGTAEIVHAATRGENITVIFINNTIYGMTSGQMAPTTLVGQVTTTTPYGRDGKYSGFPIRVSEMLATLEGPAYIERVSLHDVKNIKKAKSAIKKAFKVQMAGKGFSMIEVLSTCPTNWGLNPVESLKRIENEMIPHYPLGVFVGEDLEV
;
A
#
# COMPACT_ATOMS: atom_id res chain seq x y z
N TYR A 1 3.38 -24.11 3.22
CA TYR A 1 3.12 -24.03 1.77
C TYR A 1 2.50 -22.67 1.49
N ASN A 2 3.26 -21.76 0.87
CA ASN A 2 2.76 -20.44 0.43
C ASN A 2 1.80 -20.65 -0.74
N ASN A 3 0.52 -20.84 -0.43
CA ASN A 3 -0.50 -20.82 -1.47
C ASN A 3 -0.85 -19.35 -1.74
N TYR A 4 -0.60 -18.90 -2.97
CA TYR A 4 -0.89 -17.54 -3.43
C TYR A 4 -2.35 -17.38 -3.90
N LEU A 5 -3.19 -18.40 -3.76
CA LEU A 5 -4.63 -18.39 -4.04
C LEU A 5 -5.41 -17.90 -2.80
N TYR A 6 -5.30 -16.61 -2.51
CA TYR A 6 -6.02 -15.97 -1.40
C TYR A 6 -7.47 -15.62 -1.76
N PHE A 7 -7.73 -15.41 -3.05
CA PHE A 7 -9.01 -14.97 -3.57
C PHE A 7 -9.50 -15.96 -4.61
N ASN A 8 -10.83 -16.10 -4.72
CA ASN A 8 -11.46 -16.93 -5.75
C ASN A 8 -11.49 -16.20 -7.11
N CYS A 9 -10.30 -15.89 -7.63
CA CYS A 9 -10.08 -15.27 -8.93
C CYS A 9 -8.70 -15.69 -9.48
N ASP A 10 -8.43 -15.37 -10.74
CA ASP A 10 -7.11 -15.61 -11.33
C ASP A 10 -6.04 -14.78 -10.60
N MET A 11 -4.90 -15.41 -10.33
CA MET A 11 -3.79 -14.82 -9.57
C MET A 11 -2.48 -14.99 -10.34
N ILE A 12 -1.67 -13.94 -10.41
CA ILE A 12 -0.33 -13.97 -10.99
C ILE A 12 0.68 -13.60 -9.91
N GLN A 13 1.67 -14.46 -9.69
CA GLN A 13 2.79 -14.14 -8.81
C GLN A 13 3.82 -13.32 -9.58
N ALA A 14 3.82 -12.01 -9.37
CA ALA A 14 4.87 -11.15 -9.88
C ALA A 14 6.18 -11.35 -9.09
N ALA A 15 7.32 -11.08 -9.74
CA ALA A 15 8.58 -10.90 -9.01
C ALA A 15 8.49 -9.69 -8.07
N HIS A 16 9.31 -9.68 -7.02
CA HIS A 16 9.27 -8.62 -6.00
C HIS A 16 9.41 -7.22 -6.63
N GLY A 17 8.45 -6.34 -6.33
CA GLY A 17 8.31 -4.98 -6.84
C GLY A 17 7.75 -4.86 -8.26
N ARG A 18 7.51 -5.97 -8.97
CA ARG A 18 7.07 -5.95 -10.38
C ARG A 18 5.57 -6.02 -10.56
N ALA A 19 4.79 -6.07 -9.48
CA ALA A 19 3.34 -6.17 -9.58
C ALA A 19 2.69 -5.02 -10.40
N PRO A 20 3.11 -3.73 -10.32
CA PRO A 20 2.54 -2.69 -11.16
C PRO A 20 2.83 -2.88 -12.65
N ALA A 21 4.03 -3.37 -12.99
CA ALA A 21 4.41 -3.68 -14.38
C ALA A 21 3.61 -4.86 -14.94
N VAL A 22 3.50 -5.95 -14.16
CA VAL A 22 2.69 -7.12 -14.53
C VAL A 22 1.23 -6.73 -14.66
N GLY A 23 0.67 -6.00 -13.68
CA GLY A 23 -0.70 -5.51 -13.70
C GLY A 23 -0.99 -4.61 -14.91
N THR A 24 -0.05 -3.74 -15.28
CA THR A 24 -0.11 -2.94 -16.51
C THR A 24 -0.22 -3.82 -17.74
N GLY A 25 0.65 -4.83 -17.88
CA GLY A 25 0.63 -5.74 -19.02
C GLY A 25 -0.67 -6.53 -19.12
N VAL A 26 -1.18 -7.04 -17.99
CA VAL A 26 -2.45 -7.76 -17.92
C VAL A 26 -3.60 -6.86 -18.31
N LYS A 27 -3.70 -5.66 -17.72
CA LYS A 27 -4.81 -4.75 -18.00
C LYS A 27 -4.83 -4.30 -19.46
N ARG A 28 -3.67 -4.05 -20.06
CA ARG A 28 -3.58 -3.69 -21.48
C ARG A 28 -3.89 -4.85 -22.42
N SER A 29 -3.63 -6.09 -22.00
CA SER A 29 -3.94 -7.29 -22.81
C SER A 29 -5.40 -7.75 -22.64
N LEU A 30 -6.00 -7.48 -21.47
CA LEU A 30 -7.36 -7.87 -21.09
C LEU A 30 -8.12 -6.63 -20.54
N PRO A 31 -8.45 -5.65 -21.40
CA PRO A 31 -8.99 -4.35 -20.98
C PRO A 31 -10.32 -4.44 -20.22
N GLU A 32 -11.13 -5.45 -20.51
CA GLU A 32 -12.44 -5.67 -19.87
C GLU A 32 -12.34 -6.24 -18.44
N ASN A 33 -11.19 -6.81 -18.06
CA ASN A 33 -11.02 -7.45 -16.76
C ASN A 33 -10.70 -6.42 -15.67
N VAL A 34 -11.21 -6.67 -14.46
CA VAL A 34 -10.75 -5.94 -13.27
C VAL A 34 -9.40 -6.50 -12.85
N VAL A 35 -8.37 -5.65 -12.85
CA VAL A 35 -6.99 -6.02 -12.51
C VAL A 35 -6.56 -5.24 -11.27
N PHE A 36 -6.05 -5.94 -10.28
CA PHE A 36 -5.49 -5.31 -9.09
C PHE A 36 -4.18 -5.93 -8.65
N THR A 37 -3.37 -5.13 -7.94
CA THR A 37 -2.16 -5.60 -7.27
C THR A 37 -2.36 -5.57 -5.77
N TYR A 38 -1.65 -6.46 -5.06
CA TYR A 38 -1.62 -6.51 -3.60
C TYR A 38 -0.16 -6.54 -3.16
N GLN A 39 0.32 -5.45 -2.57
CA GLN A 39 1.75 -5.22 -2.36
C GLN A 39 2.02 -4.73 -0.94
N GLY A 40 3.12 -5.18 -0.35
CA GLY A 40 3.65 -4.61 0.89
C GLY A 40 4.47 -3.34 0.64
N ASP A 41 4.84 -2.64 1.71
CA ASP A 41 5.69 -1.45 1.69
C ASP A 41 7.08 -1.68 1.11
N GLY A 42 7.72 -2.78 1.47
CA GLY A 42 9.00 -3.16 0.89
C GLY A 42 8.94 -3.50 -0.60
N ASP A 43 7.82 -4.07 -1.04
CA ASP A 43 7.57 -4.42 -2.44
C ASP A 43 7.32 -3.17 -3.28
N LEU A 44 6.40 -2.32 -2.84
CA LEU A 44 5.94 -1.16 -3.60
C LEU A 44 6.87 0.05 -3.45
N ALA A 45 7.26 0.40 -2.22
CA ALA A 45 7.96 1.64 -1.91
C ALA A 45 9.49 1.51 -1.86
N ALA A 46 10.03 0.30 -2.06
CA ALA A 46 11.46 0.06 -2.18
C ALA A 46 11.80 -0.39 -3.61
N ILE A 47 11.90 -1.70 -3.85
CA ILE A 47 12.36 -2.22 -5.14
C ILE A 47 11.36 -1.95 -6.28
N GLY A 48 10.07 -1.81 -5.97
CA GLY A 48 9.01 -1.47 -6.91
C GLY A 48 8.74 0.02 -7.11
N THR A 49 9.53 0.92 -6.50
CA THR A 49 9.24 2.38 -6.52
C THR A 49 9.07 2.93 -7.94
N ALA A 50 10.00 2.58 -8.84
CA ALA A 50 9.91 3.03 -10.22
C ALA A 50 8.65 2.49 -10.93
N GLU A 51 8.29 1.23 -10.66
CA GLU A 51 7.14 0.59 -11.30
C GLU A 51 5.83 1.25 -10.89
N ILE A 52 5.65 1.52 -9.59
CA ILE A 52 4.43 2.17 -9.10
C ILE A 52 4.34 3.62 -9.54
N VAL A 53 5.46 4.37 -9.50
CA VAL A 53 5.50 5.76 -9.97
C VAL A 53 5.12 5.81 -11.45
N HIS A 54 5.72 4.98 -12.29
CA HIS A 54 5.41 5.02 -13.72
C HIS A 54 4.03 4.47 -14.09
N ALA A 55 3.50 3.49 -13.35
CA ALA A 55 2.11 3.04 -13.52
C ALA A 55 1.12 4.16 -13.15
N ALA A 56 1.38 4.87 -12.05
CA ALA A 56 0.62 6.04 -11.63
C ALA A 56 0.72 7.20 -12.63
N THR A 57 1.92 7.54 -13.10
CA THR A 57 2.15 8.60 -14.11
C THR A 57 1.39 8.34 -15.40
N ARG A 58 1.35 7.09 -15.88
CA ARG A 58 0.61 6.72 -17.09
C ARG A 58 -0.91 6.65 -16.87
N GLY A 59 -1.38 6.77 -15.63
CA GLY A 59 -2.79 6.59 -15.30
C GLY A 59 -3.31 5.20 -15.64
N GLU A 60 -2.47 4.15 -15.54
CA GLU A 60 -2.86 2.79 -15.89
C GLU A 60 -4.16 2.41 -15.18
N ASN A 61 -5.13 1.87 -15.92
CA ASN A 61 -6.46 1.56 -15.39
C ASN A 61 -6.47 0.31 -14.50
N ILE A 62 -5.69 0.33 -13.42
CA ILE A 62 -5.55 -0.74 -12.43
C ILE A 62 -5.85 -0.20 -11.02
N THR A 63 -6.15 -1.12 -10.10
CA THR A 63 -6.30 -0.81 -8.68
C THR A 63 -5.12 -1.39 -7.90
N VAL A 64 -4.45 -0.56 -7.10
CA VAL A 64 -3.32 -0.99 -6.26
C VAL A 64 -3.76 -1.03 -4.80
N ILE A 65 -3.65 -2.18 -4.16
CA ILE A 65 -3.83 -2.34 -2.72
C ILE A 65 -2.45 -2.35 -2.08
N PHE A 66 -2.08 -1.24 -1.45
CA PHE A 66 -0.80 -1.04 -0.81
C PHE A 66 -0.92 -1.26 0.69
N ILE A 67 -0.39 -2.37 1.20
CA ILE A 67 -0.34 -2.68 2.63
C ILE A 67 0.90 -2.06 3.26
N ASN A 68 0.69 -1.04 4.09
CA ASN A 68 1.75 -0.39 4.84
C ASN A 68 1.75 -0.88 6.29
N ASN A 69 2.69 -1.77 6.61
CA ASN A 69 2.92 -2.28 7.96
C ASN A 69 4.30 -1.89 8.51
N THR A 70 4.94 -0.91 7.87
CA THR A 70 6.20 -0.26 8.26
C THR A 70 7.38 -1.22 8.46
N ILE A 71 7.36 -2.40 7.83
CA ILE A 71 8.37 -3.45 8.04
C ILE A 71 8.37 -4.52 6.95
N TYR A 72 9.54 -5.04 6.59
CA TYR A 72 9.63 -6.24 5.76
C TYR A 72 9.20 -7.49 6.54
N GLY A 73 7.91 -7.78 6.54
CA GLY A 73 7.34 -8.83 7.39
C GLY A 73 7.76 -10.26 7.02
N MET A 74 7.78 -10.59 5.73
CA MET A 74 8.06 -11.96 5.26
C MET A 74 9.52 -12.38 5.38
N THR A 75 10.44 -11.43 5.45
CA THR A 75 11.89 -11.68 5.53
C THR A 75 12.42 -11.56 6.97
N SER A 76 11.55 -11.55 7.97
CA SER A 76 11.91 -11.46 9.40
C SER A 76 12.27 -10.05 9.88
N GLY A 77 11.51 -9.04 9.43
CA GLY A 77 11.39 -7.79 10.17
C GLY A 77 12.47 -6.74 9.91
N GLN A 78 12.98 -6.63 8.67
CA GLN A 78 13.94 -5.58 8.29
C GLN A 78 13.26 -4.23 8.10
N MET A 79 14.06 -3.16 8.16
CA MET A 79 13.63 -1.79 7.85
C MET A 79 13.07 -1.69 6.42
N ALA A 80 11.81 -1.27 6.32
CA ALA A 80 11.14 -0.89 5.09
C ALA A 80 11.25 0.63 4.85
N PRO A 81 11.01 1.11 3.62
CA PRO A 81 11.00 2.55 3.33
C PRO A 81 9.99 3.35 4.16
N THR A 82 8.92 2.71 4.65
CA THR A 82 7.89 3.31 5.52
C THR A 82 8.10 3.02 7.01
N THR A 83 9.19 2.35 7.42
CA THR A 83 9.54 2.18 8.84
C THR A 83 9.65 3.53 9.53
N LEU A 84 8.98 3.73 10.68
CA LEU A 84 8.97 5.02 11.39
C LEU A 84 10.34 5.34 12.00
N VAL A 85 10.63 6.63 12.18
CA VAL A 85 11.83 7.06 12.94
C VAL A 85 11.75 6.49 14.36
N GLY A 86 12.86 5.95 14.85
CA GLY A 86 12.94 5.27 16.15
C GLY A 86 12.42 3.83 16.18
N GLN A 87 11.74 3.36 15.13
CA GLN A 87 11.28 1.97 15.08
C GLN A 87 12.48 1.01 14.94
N VAL A 88 12.63 0.12 15.92
CA VAL A 88 13.64 -0.94 15.91
C VAL A 88 13.24 -2.02 14.91
N THR A 89 14.22 -2.46 14.11
CA THR A 89 14.08 -3.55 13.14
C THR A 89 15.34 -4.42 13.16
N THR A 90 15.34 -5.56 12.49
CA THR A 90 16.52 -6.45 12.48
C THR A 90 17.75 -5.83 11.80
N THR A 91 17.56 -4.87 10.89
CA THR A 91 18.64 -4.12 10.22
C THR A 91 18.87 -2.72 10.79
N THR A 92 17.98 -2.25 11.68
CA THR A 92 18.16 -1.01 12.47
C THR A 92 17.93 -1.32 13.95
N PRO A 93 18.86 -2.04 14.61
CA PRO A 93 18.67 -2.54 15.98
C PRO A 93 18.58 -1.43 17.03
N TYR A 94 19.08 -0.23 16.70
CA TYR A 94 18.99 0.97 17.55
C TYR A 94 17.84 1.91 17.17
N GLY A 95 16.94 1.44 16.30
CA GLY A 95 15.88 2.26 15.71
C GLY A 95 16.31 2.92 14.41
N ARG A 96 15.34 3.23 13.54
CA ARG A 96 15.60 4.03 12.33
C ARG A 96 16.04 5.44 12.73
N ASP A 97 17.24 5.84 12.31
CA ASP A 97 17.75 7.20 12.46
C ASP A 97 17.51 7.99 11.16
N GLY A 98 16.84 9.14 11.25
CA GLY A 98 16.51 9.97 10.09
C GLY A 98 17.74 10.53 9.35
N LYS A 99 18.85 10.78 10.06
CA LYS A 99 20.10 11.29 9.51
C LYS A 99 20.92 10.19 8.84
N TYR A 100 20.94 8.98 9.40
CA TYR A 100 21.74 7.87 8.89
C TYR A 100 20.98 6.96 7.91
N SER A 101 19.73 6.62 8.22
CA SER A 101 18.88 5.70 7.46
C SER A 101 17.78 6.41 6.65
N GLY A 102 17.76 7.75 6.66
CA GLY A 102 16.76 8.56 5.97
C GLY A 102 15.40 8.55 6.65
N PHE A 103 14.46 9.35 6.12
CA PHE A 103 13.11 9.50 6.66
C PHE A 103 12.07 8.61 5.96
N PRO A 104 10.96 8.24 6.64
CA PRO A 104 9.97 7.36 6.06
C PRO A 104 9.29 7.98 4.84
N ILE A 105 9.10 7.19 3.78
CA ILE A 105 8.46 7.65 2.55
C ILE A 105 6.95 7.71 2.74
N ARG A 106 6.36 8.84 2.32
CA ARG A 106 4.92 9.09 2.28
C ARG A 106 4.39 8.84 0.86
N VAL A 107 4.10 7.58 0.55
CA VAL A 107 3.82 7.13 -0.82
C VAL A 107 2.55 7.78 -1.39
N SER A 108 1.46 7.82 -0.62
CA SER A 108 0.20 8.43 -1.08
C SER A 108 0.38 9.90 -1.45
N GLU A 109 1.06 10.67 -0.61
CA GLU A 109 1.38 12.08 -0.82
C GLU A 109 2.32 12.26 -2.02
N MET A 110 3.35 11.41 -2.13
CA MET A 110 4.29 11.44 -3.26
C MET A 110 3.56 11.20 -4.59
N LEU A 111 2.73 10.17 -4.66
CA LEU A 111 1.99 9.84 -5.89
C LEU A 111 0.86 10.83 -6.19
N ALA A 112 0.30 11.49 -5.18
CA ALA A 112 -0.72 12.53 -5.36
C ALA A 112 -0.20 13.79 -6.08
N THR A 113 1.13 13.95 -6.19
CA THR A 113 1.73 15.02 -7.01
C THR A 113 1.67 14.76 -8.51
N LEU A 114 1.31 13.55 -8.93
CA LEU A 114 1.21 13.14 -10.34
C LEU A 114 -0.20 13.44 -10.89
N GLU A 115 -0.29 13.73 -12.18
CA GLU A 115 -1.58 13.98 -12.86
C GLU A 115 -2.35 12.70 -13.25
N GLY A 116 -1.65 11.57 -13.37
CA GLY A 116 -2.24 10.31 -13.85
C GLY A 116 -3.17 9.57 -12.87
N PRO A 117 -2.94 9.58 -11.55
CA PRO A 117 -3.86 8.99 -10.58
C PRO A 117 -5.25 9.61 -10.60
N ALA A 118 -6.29 8.76 -10.61
CA ALA A 118 -7.68 9.18 -10.50
C ALA A 118 -8.18 9.14 -9.04
N TYR A 119 -7.66 8.20 -8.24
CA TYR A 119 -8.09 8.03 -6.85
C TYR A 119 -6.95 7.50 -5.96
N ILE A 120 -6.61 8.22 -4.91
CA ILE A 120 -5.65 7.78 -3.89
C ILE A 120 -6.25 8.04 -2.52
N GLU A 121 -6.41 7.00 -1.70
CA GLU A 121 -6.90 7.12 -0.33
C GLU A 121 -6.06 6.28 0.63
N ARG A 122 -5.78 6.83 1.81
CA ARG A 122 -5.20 6.09 2.93
C ARG A 122 -6.25 5.76 3.96
N VAL A 123 -6.32 4.48 4.32
CA VAL A 123 -7.21 3.91 5.32
C VAL A 123 -6.44 3.10 6.36
N SER A 124 -7.14 2.63 7.39
CA SER A 124 -6.54 1.86 8.47
C SER A 124 -7.43 0.70 8.89
N LEU A 125 -6.81 -0.33 9.48
CA LEU A 125 -7.50 -1.53 9.99
C LEU A 125 -7.49 -1.65 11.51
N HIS A 126 -7.08 -0.61 12.25
CA HIS A 126 -6.90 -0.69 13.71
C HIS A 126 -8.21 -0.79 14.53
N ASP A 127 -9.35 -0.38 13.96
CA ASP A 127 -10.66 -0.45 14.62
C ASP A 127 -11.80 -0.76 13.63
N VAL A 128 -12.98 -1.07 14.17
CA VAL A 128 -14.17 -1.43 13.35
C VAL A 128 -14.62 -0.27 12.45
N LYS A 129 -14.50 0.98 12.91
CA LYS A 129 -14.91 2.16 12.14
C LYS A 129 -14.06 2.31 10.88
N ASN A 130 -12.75 2.20 11.02
CA ASN A 130 -11.79 2.33 9.95
C ASN A 130 -11.77 1.08 9.05
N ILE A 131 -12.04 -0.13 9.57
CA ILE A 131 -12.27 -1.32 8.74
C ILE A 131 -13.47 -1.10 7.79
N LYS A 132 -14.58 -0.53 8.28
CA LYS A 132 -15.73 -0.20 7.43
C LYS A 132 -15.37 0.85 6.37
N LYS A 133 -14.57 1.86 6.72
CA LYS A 133 -14.04 2.84 5.76
C LYS A 133 -13.14 2.17 4.71
N ALA A 134 -12.22 1.30 5.13
CA ALA A 134 -11.34 0.56 4.22
C ALA A 134 -12.14 -0.30 3.23
N LYS A 135 -13.22 -0.96 3.68
CA LYS A 135 -14.14 -1.66 2.78
C LYS A 135 -14.75 -0.73 1.73
N SER A 136 -15.24 0.44 2.14
CA SER A 136 -15.83 1.43 1.23
C SER A 136 -14.79 2.00 0.25
N ALA A 137 -13.58 2.29 0.73
CA ALA A 137 -12.42 2.76 -0.02
C ALA A 137 -12.05 1.82 -1.17
N ILE A 138 -11.83 0.54 -0.81
CA ILE A 138 -11.47 -0.52 -1.76
C ILE A 138 -12.59 -0.70 -2.79
N LYS A 139 -13.85 -0.67 -2.35
CA LYS A 139 -14.99 -0.73 -3.29
C LYS A 139 -15.02 0.47 -4.24
N LYS A 140 -14.75 1.69 -3.77
CA LYS A 140 -14.66 2.89 -4.61
C LYS A 140 -13.53 2.75 -5.62
N ALA A 141 -12.34 2.30 -5.21
CA ALA A 141 -11.20 2.08 -6.10
C ALA A 141 -11.53 1.12 -7.26
N PHE A 142 -12.22 0.00 -6.98
CA PHE A 142 -12.67 -0.90 -8.05
C PHE A 142 -13.69 -0.24 -8.98
N LYS A 143 -14.63 0.56 -8.45
CA LYS A 143 -15.58 1.33 -9.28
C LYS A 143 -14.87 2.35 -10.17
N VAL A 144 -13.84 3.03 -9.66
CA VAL A 144 -12.97 3.94 -10.44
C VAL A 144 -12.37 3.21 -11.64
N GLN A 145 -11.83 2.02 -11.42
CA GLN A 145 -11.27 1.20 -12.49
C GLN A 145 -12.33 0.76 -13.51
N MET A 146 -13.48 0.26 -13.04
CA MET A 146 -14.59 -0.19 -13.89
C MET A 146 -15.19 0.94 -14.71
N ALA A 147 -15.17 2.17 -14.20
CA ALA A 147 -15.59 3.38 -14.90
C ALA A 147 -14.51 3.94 -15.86
N GLY A 148 -13.36 3.25 -16.00
CA GLY A 148 -12.29 3.65 -16.91
C GLY A 148 -11.59 4.95 -16.52
N LYS A 149 -11.67 5.35 -15.24
CA LYS A 149 -11.12 6.64 -14.78
C LYS A 149 -9.60 6.65 -14.65
N GLY A 150 -8.97 5.47 -14.60
CA GLY A 150 -7.52 5.34 -14.56
C GLY A 150 -7.00 4.75 -13.24
N PHE A 151 -5.78 5.15 -12.89
CA PHE A 151 -5.05 4.56 -11.77
C PHE A 151 -5.72 4.86 -10.42
N SER A 152 -5.92 3.82 -9.62
CA SER A 152 -6.42 3.95 -8.25
C SER A 152 -5.50 3.23 -7.26
N MET A 153 -5.26 3.82 -6.09
CA MET A 153 -4.48 3.20 -5.03
C MET A 153 -5.14 3.37 -3.67
N ILE A 154 -5.14 2.30 -2.88
CA ILE A 154 -5.56 2.32 -1.48
C ILE A 154 -4.39 1.91 -0.60
N GLU A 155 -3.84 2.87 0.15
CA GLU A 155 -2.85 2.60 1.18
C GLU A 155 -3.56 2.17 2.47
N VAL A 156 -3.24 0.98 2.97
CA VAL A 156 -3.88 0.36 4.12
C VAL A 156 -2.85 0.25 5.23
N LEU A 157 -3.01 1.07 6.27
CA LEU A 157 -2.22 0.93 7.50
C LEU A 157 -2.63 -0.37 8.21
N SER A 158 -1.69 -1.30 8.33
CA SER A 158 -1.93 -2.67 8.77
C SER A 158 -0.96 -3.09 9.88
N THR A 159 -1.40 -3.99 10.76
CA THR A 159 -0.61 -4.47 11.88
C THR A 159 0.40 -5.53 11.47
N CYS A 160 1.57 -5.57 12.11
CA CYS A 160 2.51 -6.70 12.02
C CYS A 160 3.01 -7.14 13.42
N PRO A 161 2.13 -7.73 14.27
CA PRO A 161 2.47 -8.03 15.67
C PRO A 161 3.75 -8.84 15.84
N THR A 162 3.93 -9.88 15.01
CA THR A 162 5.09 -10.77 15.06
C THR A 162 6.42 -10.03 14.90
N ASN A 163 6.56 -9.21 13.86
CA ASN A 163 7.83 -8.54 13.56
C ASN A 163 8.00 -7.21 14.31
N TRP A 164 6.91 -6.63 14.82
CA TRP A 164 6.99 -5.51 15.76
C TRP A 164 7.33 -5.96 17.19
N GLY A 165 7.24 -7.26 17.49
CA GLY A 165 7.43 -7.77 18.85
C GLY A 165 6.32 -7.33 19.82
N LEU A 166 5.12 -7.07 19.30
CA LEU A 166 3.97 -6.58 20.06
C LEU A 166 2.85 -7.61 20.07
N ASN A 167 2.03 -7.60 21.12
CA ASN A 167 0.81 -8.39 21.07
C ASN A 167 -0.23 -7.76 20.10
N PRO A 168 -1.28 -8.49 19.69
CA PRO A 168 -2.26 -7.96 18.73
C PRO A 168 -2.93 -6.66 19.17
N VAL A 169 -3.28 -6.52 20.45
CA VAL A 169 -3.97 -5.31 20.96
C VAL A 169 -3.04 -4.10 20.97
N GLU A 170 -1.79 -4.29 21.38
CA GLU A 170 -0.76 -3.23 21.33
C GLU A 170 -0.46 -2.81 19.89
N SER A 171 -0.48 -3.76 18.95
CA SER A 171 -0.26 -3.47 17.53
C SER A 171 -1.35 -2.55 16.95
N LEU A 172 -2.60 -2.69 17.40
CA LEU A 172 -3.69 -1.77 17.00
C LEU A 172 -3.42 -0.37 17.56
N LYS A 173 -3.02 -0.26 18.83
CA LYS A 173 -2.66 1.01 19.47
C LYS A 173 -1.46 1.68 18.81
N ARG A 174 -0.48 0.90 18.32
CA ARG A 174 0.65 1.43 17.57
C ARG A 174 0.21 2.14 16.29
N ILE A 175 -0.75 1.56 15.57
CA ILE A 175 -1.30 2.22 14.38
C ILE A 175 -1.93 3.57 14.76
N GLU A 176 -2.76 3.57 15.81
CA GLU A 176 -3.47 4.77 16.28
C GLU A 176 -2.50 5.87 16.76
N ASN A 177 -1.51 5.51 17.58
CA ASN A 177 -0.68 6.48 18.30
C ASN A 177 0.61 6.86 17.57
N GLU A 178 1.12 6.01 16.66
CA GLU A 178 2.40 6.25 15.98
C GLU A 178 2.21 6.37 14.47
N MET A 179 1.52 5.42 13.84
CA MET A 179 1.44 5.38 12.38
C MET A 179 0.49 6.44 11.82
N ILE A 180 -0.72 6.61 12.36
CA ILE A 180 -1.68 7.61 11.86
C ILE A 180 -1.14 9.04 11.97
N PRO A 181 -0.49 9.46 13.08
CA PRO A 181 0.14 10.78 13.15
C PRO A 181 1.19 11.01 12.07
N HIS A 182 1.93 9.97 11.66
CA HIS A 182 2.93 10.09 10.60
C HIS A 182 2.32 9.96 9.19
N TYR A 183 1.32 9.09 9.04
CA TYR A 183 0.60 8.70 7.84
C TYR A 183 -0.89 9.05 7.99
N PRO A 184 -1.28 10.33 7.86
CA PRO A 184 -2.65 10.77 8.10
C PRO A 184 -3.63 10.06 7.15
N LEU A 185 -4.78 9.65 7.68
CA LEU A 185 -5.86 9.03 6.90
C LEU A 185 -6.59 10.09 6.07
N GLY A 186 -7.09 9.71 4.91
CA GLY A 186 -7.86 10.61 4.04
C GLY A 186 -7.72 10.30 2.57
N VAL A 187 -8.50 11.02 1.77
CA VAL A 187 -8.40 11.02 0.31
C VAL A 187 -7.36 12.05 -0.11
N PHE A 188 -6.38 11.64 -0.91
CA PHE A 188 -5.33 12.52 -1.44
C PHE A 188 -5.61 12.93 -2.88
N VAL A 189 -6.32 12.09 -3.64
CA VAL A 189 -6.73 12.35 -5.02
C VAL A 189 -8.15 11.81 -5.21
N GLY A 190 -9.03 12.57 -5.86
CA GLY A 190 -10.37 12.12 -6.24
C GLY A 190 -11.40 12.07 -5.09
N GLU A 191 -11.35 13.03 -4.17
CA GLU A 191 -12.33 13.15 -3.07
C GLU A 191 -13.76 13.21 -3.62
N ASP A 192 -14.01 14.16 -4.52
CA ASP A 192 -15.30 14.38 -5.18
C ASP A 192 -15.54 13.50 -6.41
N LEU A 193 -14.67 12.50 -6.66
CA LEU A 193 -14.83 11.62 -7.83
C LEU A 193 -16.04 10.69 -7.66
N GLU A 194 -17.06 10.91 -8.49
CA GLU A 194 -18.28 10.10 -8.53
C GLU A 194 -18.15 8.85 -9.43
N VAL A 195 -18.38 7.66 -8.84
CA VAL A 195 -18.31 6.33 -9.48
C VAL A 195 -19.22 5.28 -8.83
#